data_AF-A0A6G2DBP8-F1
#
_entry.id   AF-A0A6G2DBP8-F1
#
_cell.length_a   1.000
_cell.length_b   1.000
_cell.length_c   1.000
_cell.angle_alpha   90.00
_cell.angle_beta   90.00
_cell.angle_gamma   90.00
#
_symmetry.space_group_name_H-M   'P 1'
#
loop_
_entity.id
_entity.type
_entity.pdbx_description
1 polymer ?
#
loop_
_entity_poly.entity_id
_entity_poly.type
_entity_poly.pdbx_seq_one_letter_code
_entity_poly.pdbx_strand_id
1 'polypeptide(L)' 'TLEYKGKSVNLKSIMGVMSLGVGQGADVTISAEGADADDAIAAISETMEKEGLA' A
#
# COMPACT_ATOMS: atom_id res chain seq x y z
N THR A 1 1.94 -5.38 -3.94
CA THR A 1 2.82 -5.59 -2.78
C THR A 1 3.09 -4.26 -2.13
N LEU A 2 3.04 -4.19 -0.80
CA LEU A 2 3.44 -3.00 -0.03
C LEU A 2 4.77 -3.29 0.64
N GLU A 3 5.72 -2.39 0.48
CA GLU A 3 7.03 -2.45 1.10
C GLU A 3 7.23 -1.30 2.08
N TYR A 4 7.70 -1.65 3.28
CA TYR A 4 8.05 -0.71 4.33
C TYR A 4 9.28 -1.22 5.07
N LYS A 5 10.34 -0.39 5.17
CA LYS A 5 11.60 -0.71 5.85
C LYS A 5 12.22 -2.06 5.41
N GLY A 6 12.16 -2.37 4.12
CA GLY A 6 12.69 -3.62 3.55
C GLY A 6 11.87 -4.88 3.87
N LYS A 7 10.65 -4.71 4.41
CA LYS A 7 9.66 -5.78 4.57
C LYS A 7 8.55 -5.58 3.56
N SER A 8 8.36 -6.57 2.69
CA SER A 8 7.30 -6.59 1.69
C SER A 8 6.15 -7.50 2.16
N VAL A 9 4.92 -7.00 2.12
CA VAL A 9 3.71 -7.78 2.43
C VAL A 9 2.67 -7.63 1.33
N ASN A 10 1.69 -8.53 1.35
CA ASN A 10 0.55 -8.43 0.45
C ASN A 10 -0.42 -7.34 0.94
N LEU A 11 -0.61 -6.28 0.13
CA LEU A 11 -1.54 -5.19 0.42
C LEU A 11 -3.01 -5.68 0.57
N LYS A 12 -3.35 -6.82 -0.05
CA LYS A 12 -4.68 -7.45 0.09
C LYS A 12 -4.91 -8.07 1.47
N SER A 13 -3.84 -8.27 2.26
CA SER A 13 -3.93 -8.87 3.59
C SER A 13 -3.86 -7.79 4.66
N ILE A 14 -5.02 -7.49 5.27
CA ILE A 14 -5.13 -6.51 6.36
C ILE A 14 -4.21 -6.85 7.54
N MET A 15 -4.04 -8.13 7.86
CA MET A 15 -3.15 -8.58 8.93
C MET A 15 -1.68 -8.28 8.61
N GLY A 16 -1.28 -8.45 7.34
CA GLY A 16 0.07 -8.15 6.87
C GLY A 16 0.40 -6.67 7.00
N VAL A 17 -0.51 -5.80 6.57
CA VAL A 17 -0.35 -4.34 6.67
C VAL A 17 -0.32 -3.88 8.14
N MET A 18 -1.20 -4.40 9.00
CA MET A 18 -1.17 -4.08 10.43
C MET A 18 0.14 -4.52 11.10
N SER A 19 0.68 -5.68 10.72
CA SER A 19 1.94 -6.18 11.27
C SER A 19 3.18 -5.35 10.89
N LEU A 20 3.11 -4.59 9.79
CA LEU A 20 4.19 -3.70 9.38
C LEU A 20 4.31 -2.48 10.29
N GLY A 21 3.24 -2.09 10.98
CA GLY A 21 3.24 -0.93 11.88
C GLY A 21 3.64 0.35 11.15
N VAL A 22 3.04 0.58 9.97
CA VAL A 22 3.25 1.81 9.21
C VAL A 22 2.67 2.97 10.02
N GLY A 23 3.54 3.88 10.46
CA GLY A 23 3.16 5.06 11.25
C GLY A 23 2.91 6.28 10.36
N GLN A 24 2.40 7.35 10.94
CA GLN A 24 2.24 8.63 10.24
C GLN A 24 3.61 9.16 9.78
N GLY A 25 3.69 9.60 8.52
CA GLY A 25 4.95 10.09 7.92
C GLY A 25 5.94 8.98 7.52
N ALA A 26 5.49 7.73 7.45
CA ALA A 26 6.30 6.63 6.95
C ALA A 26 6.26 6.57 5.41
N ASP A 27 7.45 6.48 4.79
CA ASP A 27 7.56 6.19 3.37
C ASP A 27 7.27 4.70 3.11
N VAL A 28 6.27 4.44 2.27
CA VAL A 28 5.92 3.09 1.81
C VAL A 28 5.95 3.04 0.29
N THR A 29 6.36 1.90 -0.26
CA THR A 29 6.35 1.66 -1.71
C THR A 29 5.26 0.65 -2.03
N ILE A 30 4.37 0.98 -2.95
CA ILE A 30 3.31 0.08 -3.42
C ILE A 30 3.60 -0.30 -4.86
N SER A 31 3.67 -1.59 -5.12
CA SER A 31 3.86 -2.14 -6.47
C SER A 31 2.66 -3.02 -6.84
N ALA A 32 2.13 -2.87 -8.04
CA ALA A 32 1.10 -3.76 -8.58
C ALA A 32 1.64 -4.43 -9.85
N GLU A 33 1.26 -5.69 -10.06
CA GLU A 33 1.66 -6.48 -11.23
C GLU A 33 0.40 -7.17 -11.78
N GLY A 34 0.18 -7.09 -13.10
CA GLY A 34 -1.02 -7.61 -13.74
C GLY A 34 -1.50 -6.75 -14.91
N ALA A 35 -2.56 -7.18 -15.57
CA ALA A 35 -3.20 -6.42 -16.65
C ALA A 35 -3.99 -5.20 -16.13
N ASP A 36 -4.33 -5.21 -14.84
CA ASP A 36 -5.07 -4.20 -14.10
C ASP A 36 -4.16 -3.40 -13.15
N ALA A 37 -2.83 -3.48 -13.30
CA ALA A 37 -1.88 -2.87 -12.39
C ALA A 37 -2.04 -1.34 -12.30
N ASP A 38 -2.23 -0.67 -13.43
CA ASP A 38 -2.38 0.79 -13.49
C ASP A 38 -3.68 1.25 -12.81
N ASP A 39 -4.79 0.58 -13.12
CA ASP A 39 -6.11 0.85 -12.51
C ASP A 39 -6.07 0.60 -10.99
N ALA A 40 -5.39 -0.48 -10.56
CA ALA A 40 -5.25 -0.80 -9.15
C ALA A 40 -4.44 0.27 -8.40
N ILE A 41 -3.34 0.76 -8.97
CA ILE A 41 -2.54 1.83 -8.36
C ILE A 41 -3.34 3.12 -8.26
N ALA A 42 -4.06 3.51 -9.34
CA ALA A 42 -4.91 4.69 -9.33
C ALA A 42 -6.00 4.62 -8.24
N ALA A 43 -6.71 3.48 -8.14
CA ALA A 43 -7.74 3.27 -7.13
C ALA A 43 -7.18 3.27 -5.70
N ILE A 44 -5.98 2.72 -5.50
CA ILE A 44 -5.30 2.73 -4.19
C ILE A 44 -4.91 4.16 -3.82
N SER A 45 -4.32 4.93 -4.73
CA SER A 45 -3.96 6.34 -4.49
C SER A 45 -5.19 7.18 -4.13
N GLU A 46 -6.29 7.07 -4.89
CA GLU A 46 -7.54 7.76 -4.58
C GLU A 46 -8.07 7.37 -3.19
N THR A 47 -8.00 6.08 -2.83
CA THR A 47 -8.42 5.60 -1.51
C THR A 47 -7.53 6.17 -0.41
N MET A 48 -6.21 6.26 -0.63
CA MET A 48 -5.28 6.82 0.35
C MET A 48 -5.51 8.32 0.58
N GLU A 49 -5.75 9.09 -0.48
CA GLU A 49 -6.11 10.52 -0.38
C GLU A 49 -7.44 10.71 0.36
N LYS A 50 -8.45 9.89 0.02
CA LYS A 50 -9.78 9.97 0.63
C LYS A 50 -9.77 9.65 2.13
N GLU A 51 -8.94 8.71 2.54
CA GLU A 51 -8.75 8.33 3.95
C GLU A 51 -7.71 9.23 4.67
N GLY A 52 -7.10 10.20 3.98
CA GLY A 52 -6.13 11.15 4.54
C GLY A 52 -4.81 10.49 4.96
N LEU A 53 -4.45 9.39 4.30
CA LEU A 53 -3.23 8.62 4.53
C LEU A 53 -2.06 9.08 3.64
N ALA A 54 -2.35 9.86 2.59
CA ALA A 54 -1.40 10.44 1.64
C ALA A 54 -1.72 11.93 1.40
#